data_AF-A0ABC9UG98-F1
#
_entry.id   AF-A0ABC9UG98-F1
#
_cell.length_a   1.000
_cell.length_b   1.000
_cell.length_c   1.000
_cell.angle_alpha   90.00
_cell.angle_beta   90.00
_cell.angle_gamma   90.00
#
_symmetry.space_group_name_H-M   'P 1'
#
loop_
_entity.id
_entity.type
_entity.pdbx_description
1 polymer ?
#
loop_
_entity_poly.entity_id
_entity_poly.type
_entity_poly.pdbx_seq_one_letter_code
_entity_poly.pdbx_strand_id
1 'polypeptide(L)'
;MILDSQVNNEELLDRICQVYGFTQKIQLARHFNIAASSLQNRYARGTVSYDFAVQCALDTGASLRWLMTGQGAQFEGNPAPGDPVSVSTFTLSDGRLEENTTLSIDSGFFSKPLARGIAVRAEGKLHFVEKEASLTDGLWLVEIEGTASIRDLTLLPGKKLHVAGGKVPFECGIDEIKTVGRVVGIYSEVN
;
A
#
# COMPACT_ATOMS: atom_id res chain seq x y z
N MET A 1 23.49 -8.49 -16.56
CA MET A 1 23.71 -7.52 -17.65
C MET A 1 22.53 -7.63 -18.59
N ILE A 2 21.51 -6.78 -18.42
CA ILE A 2 20.31 -6.75 -19.27
C ILE A 2 20.42 -5.46 -20.10
N LEU A 3 21.19 -5.49 -21.17
CA LEU A 3 21.41 -4.32 -22.03
C LEU A 3 21.09 -4.58 -23.51
N ASP A 4 20.46 -5.73 -23.84
CA ASP A 4 20.16 -6.13 -25.22
C ASP A 4 18.66 -6.18 -25.57
N SER A 5 17.78 -5.61 -24.75
CA SER A 5 16.44 -5.24 -25.23
C SER A 5 16.51 -3.80 -25.72
N GLN A 6 16.62 -3.60 -27.04
CA GLN A 6 16.54 -2.27 -27.68
C GLN A 6 15.26 -1.55 -27.20
N VAL A 7 15.42 -0.62 -26.26
CA VAL A 7 14.31 0.21 -25.78
C VAL A 7 13.83 1.07 -26.94
N ASN A 8 12.59 0.86 -27.37
CA ASN A 8 11.98 1.67 -28.41
C ASN A 8 11.58 3.03 -27.83
N ASN A 9 12.28 4.09 -28.27
CA ASN A 9 12.06 5.44 -27.77
C ASN A 9 10.68 6.01 -28.16
N GLU A 10 10.12 5.64 -29.32
CA GLU A 10 8.78 6.08 -29.72
C GLU A 10 7.73 5.52 -28.74
N GLU A 11 7.79 4.22 -28.47
CA GLU A 11 6.89 3.58 -27.51
C GLU A 11 7.07 4.10 -26.08
N LEU A 12 8.31 4.42 -25.68
CA LEU A 12 8.57 5.08 -24.39
C LEU A 12 7.82 6.41 -24.30
N LEU A 13 7.95 7.27 -25.32
CA LEU A 13 7.30 8.58 -25.33
C LEU A 13 5.77 8.48 -25.40
N ASP A 14 5.24 7.46 -26.09
CA ASP A 14 3.81 7.18 -26.13
C ASP A 14 3.30 6.66 -24.76
N ARG A 15 4.05 5.79 -24.08
CA ARG A 15 3.75 5.36 -22.69
C ARG A 15 3.79 6.52 -21.70
N ILE A 16 4.72 7.47 -21.87
CA ILE A 16 4.76 8.69 -21.06
C ILE A 16 3.50 9.55 -21.33
N CYS A 17 3.08 9.70 -22.59
CA CYS A 17 1.82 10.36 -22.91
C CYS A 17 0.63 9.67 -22.22
N GLN A 18 0.59 8.33 -22.24
CA GLN A 18 -0.45 7.54 -21.58
C GLN A 18 -0.50 7.79 -20.07
N VAL A 19 0.66 7.80 -19.40
CA VAL A 19 0.75 7.99 -17.94
C VAL A 19 0.25 9.37 -17.52
N TYR A 20 0.58 10.41 -18.28
CA TYR A 20 0.06 11.77 -18.02
C TYR A 20 -1.37 12.01 -18.55
N GLY A 21 -1.97 11.04 -19.24
CA GLY A 21 -3.30 11.19 -19.84
C GLY A 21 -3.36 12.15 -21.04
N PHE A 22 -2.25 12.31 -21.76
CA PHE A 22 -2.19 13.19 -22.94
C PHE A 22 -2.74 12.49 -24.18
N THR A 23 -3.67 13.16 -24.87
CA THR A 23 -4.24 12.69 -26.14
C THR A 23 -3.50 13.24 -27.35
N GLN A 24 -2.73 14.31 -27.18
CA GLN A 24 -1.95 14.95 -28.24
C GLN A 24 -0.49 15.12 -27.81
N LYS A 25 0.46 14.75 -28.69
CA LYS A 25 1.91 14.86 -28.43
C LYS A 25 2.35 16.29 -28.07
N ILE A 26 1.65 17.32 -28.54
CA ILE A 26 1.93 18.72 -28.18
C ILE A 26 1.76 18.99 -26.68
N GLN A 27 0.90 18.25 -25.98
CA GLN A 27 0.71 18.39 -24.52
C GLN A 27 1.96 17.93 -23.78
N LEU A 28 2.61 16.86 -24.24
CA LEU A 28 3.89 16.40 -23.69
C LEU A 28 4.99 17.44 -23.87
N ALA A 29 5.06 18.08 -25.04
CA ALA A 29 6.04 19.16 -25.28
C ALA A 29 5.84 20.34 -24.32
N ARG A 30 4.57 20.73 -24.09
CA ARG A 30 4.23 21.78 -23.13
C ARG A 30 4.56 21.40 -21.69
N HIS A 31 4.29 20.15 -21.30
CA HIS A 31 4.60 19.62 -19.96
C HIS A 31 6.09 19.73 -19.64
N PHE A 32 6.94 19.30 -20.58
CA PHE A 32 8.40 19.36 -20.45
C PHE A 32 9.01 20.72 -20.82
N ASN A 33 8.18 21.73 -21.09
CA ASN A 33 8.59 23.09 -21.48
C ASN A 33 9.59 23.11 -22.67
N ILE A 34 9.30 22.32 -23.71
CA ILE A 34 10.09 22.26 -24.94
C ILE A 34 9.24 22.63 -26.17
N ALA A 35 9.90 23.02 -27.26
CA ALA A 35 9.23 23.26 -28.53
C ALA A 35 8.69 21.95 -29.14
N ALA A 36 7.58 22.06 -29.88
CA ALA A 36 6.98 20.92 -30.61
C ALA A 36 7.97 20.25 -31.57
N SER A 37 8.80 21.05 -32.24
CA SER A 37 9.87 20.57 -33.12
C SER A 37 10.94 19.78 -32.36
N SER A 38 11.28 20.19 -31.13
CA SER A 38 12.20 19.45 -30.26
C SER A 38 11.64 18.10 -29.86
N LEU A 39 10.33 18.02 -29.57
CA LEU A 39 9.69 16.74 -29.27
C LEU A 39 9.64 15.84 -30.52
N GLN A 40 9.25 16.37 -31.68
CA GLN A 40 9.23 15.61 -32.93
C GLN A 40 10.61 15.02 -33.27
N ASN A 41 11.66 15.80 -33.02
CA ASN A 41 13.04 15.38 -33.21
C ASN A 41 13.42 14.25 -32.23
N ARG A 42 12.92 14.25 -30.99
CA ARG A 42 13.11 13.13 -30.05
C ARG A 42 12.44 11.85 -30.54
N TYR A 43 11.23 11.92 -31.11
CA TYR A 43 10.59 10.75 -31.73
C TYR A 43 11.43 10.19 -32.90
N ALA A 44 11.98 11.07 -33.75
CA ALA A 44 12.67 10.65 -34.97
C ALA A 44 14.11 10.14 -34.77
N ARG A 45 14.83 10.60 -33.73
CA ARG A 45 16.26 10.33 -33.55
C ARG A 45 16.59 8.92 -33.05
N GLY A 46 15.62 8.19 -32.48
CA GLY A 46 15.81 6.86 -31.90
C GLY A 46 16.65 6.83 -30.60
N THR A 47 17.31 7.93 -30.21
CA THR A 47 17.97 8.04 -28.89
C THR A 47 16.93 8.07 -27.79
N VAL A 48 17.11 7.22 -26.78
CA VAL A 48 16.16 7.05 -25.68
C VAL A 48 16.13 8.29 -24.77
N SER A 49 14.93 8.82 -24.53
CA SER A 49 14.67 9.97 -23.67
C SER A 49 14.57 9.55 -22.20
N TYR A 50 15.69 9.12 -21.62
CA TYR A 50 15.77 8.72 -20.20
C TYR A 50 15.37 9.84 -19.23
N ASP A 51 15.67 11.09 -19.59
CA ASP A 51 15.28 12.28 -18.83
C ASP A 51 13.76 12.36 -18.65
N PHE A 52 12.99 12.11 -19.72
CA PHE A 52 11.54 12.13 -19.65
C PHE A 52 10.99 10.93 -18.88
N ALA A 53 11.61 9.76 -19.01
CA ALA A 53 11.22 8.56 -18.29
C ALA A 53 11.37 8.72 -16.78
N VAL A 54 12.51 9.25 -16.32
CA VAL A 54 12.78 9.48 -14.90
C VAL A 54 11.84 10.54 -14.33
N GLN A 55 11.65 11.66 -15.04
CA GLN A 55 10.72 12.70 -14.58
C GLN A 55 9.28 12.17 -14.50
N CYS A 56 8.84 11.39 -15.50
CA CYS A 56 7.51 10.79 -15.51
C CYS A 56 7.31 9.84 -14.32
N ALA A 57 8.29 8.99 -14.02
CA ALA A 57 8.26 8.13 -12.85
C ALA A 57 8.15 8.92 -11.54
N LEU A 58 8.92 10.00 -11.39
CA LEU A 58 8.89 10.87 -10.21
C LEU A 58 7.56 11.62 -10.05
N ASP A 59 7.00 12.12 -11.16
CA ASP A 59 5.76 12.91 -11.14
C ASP A 59 4.51 12.06 -10.85
N THR A 60 4.51 10.79 -11.29
CA THR A 60 3.29 9.98 -11.38
C THR A 60 3.35 8.64 -10.64
N GLY A 61 4.52 8.22 -10.17
CA GLY A 61 4.73 6.89 -9.57
C GLY A 61 4.68 5.74 -10.58
N ALA A 62 4.77 6.02 -11.88
CA ALA A 62 4.84 4.98 -12.91
C ALA A 62 6.15 4.19 -12.84
N SER A 63 6.09 2.86 -13.05
CA SER A 63 7.28 2.02 -12.99
C SER A 63 8.24 2.34 -14.13
N LEU A 64 9.51 2.61 -13.79
CA LEU A 64 10.54 2.85 -14.79
C LEU A 64 10.74 1.63 -15.70
N ARG A 65 10.60 0.41 -15.17
CA ARG A 65 10.66 -0.81 -15.98
C ARG A 65 9.55 -0.83 -17.03
N TRP A 66 8.32 -0.52 -16.64
CA TRP A 66 7.18 -0.48 -17.57
C TRP A 66 7.33 0.64 -18.60
N LEU A 67 7.73 1.85 -18.18
CA LEU A 67 7.99 2.96 -19.11
C LEU A 67 9.01 2.55 -20.19
N MET A 68 10.10 1.91 -19.77
CA MET A 68 11.22 1.58 -20.65
C MET A 68 10.97 0.35 -21.53
N THR A 69 10.22 -0.64 -21.04
CA THR A 69 10.11 -1.95 -21.73
C THR A 69 8.68 -2.31 -22.13
N GLY A 70 7.67 -1.61 -21.62
CA GLY A 70 6.26 -2.00 -21.70
C GLY A 70 5.91 -3.22 -20.86
N GLN A 71 6.88 -3.82 -20.14
CA GLN A 71 6.69 -5.03 -19.35
C GLN A 71 6.45 -4.69 -17.87
N GLY A 72 5.56 -5.45 -17.24
CA GLY A 72 5.20 -5.28 -15.82
C GLY A 72 3.99 -4.38 -15.61
N ALA A 73 3.76 -3.98 -14.36
CA ALA A 73 2.67 -3.07 -14.00
C ALA A 73 3.01 -1.61 -14.34
N GLN A 74 2.03 -0.86 -14.85
CA GLN A 74 2.20 0.55 -15.21
C GLN A 74 2.56 1.43 -14.01
N PHE A 75 1.93 1.20 -12.87
CA PHE A 75 2.22 1.88 -11.61
C PHE A 75 2.73 0.85 -10.60
N GLU A 76 3.72 1.23 -9.79
CA GLU A 76 4.20 0.44 -8.65
C GLU A 76 3.18 0.49 -7.50
N GLY A 77 1.96 0.01 -7.80
CA GLY A 77 0.82 -0.10 -6.90
C GLY A 77 -0.01 -1.36 -7.14
N ASN A 78 0.29 -2.12 -8.19
CA ASN A 78 -0.10 -3.53 -8.31
C ASN A 78 1.15 -4.36 -8.03
N PRO A 79 1.41 -4.78 -6.77
CA PRO A 79 2.48 -5.72 -6.51
C PRO A 79 2.29 -6.95 -7.40
N ALA A 80 3.32 -7.31 -8.16
CA ALA A 80 3.34 -8.60 -8.82
C ALA A 80 3.29 -9.69 -7.73
N PRO A 81 2.75 -10.89 -8.02
CA PRO A 81 2.85 -12.01 -7.08
C PRO A 81 4.32 -12.23 -6.68
N GLY A 82 4.68 -11.97 -5.42
CA GLY A 82 6.04 -12.04 -4.91
C GLY A 82 6.69 -10.69 -4.54
N ASP A 83 6.11 -9.54 -4.90
CA ASP A 83 6.65 -8.24 -4.47
C ASP A 83 6.36 -7.98 -2.98
N PRO A 84 7.26 -7.33 -2.24
CA PRO A 84 7.01 -6.93 -0.86
C PRO A 84 5.84 -5.94 -0.73
N VAL A 85 4.95 -6.20 0.22
CA VAL A 85 3.84 -5.34 0.63
C VAL A 85 4.34 -4.33 1.66
N SER A 86 4.06 -3.05 1.43
CA SER A 86 4.31 -1.96 2.39
C SER A 86 3.09 -1.76 3.28
N VAL A 87 3.27 -1.89 4.60
CA VAL A 87 2.22 -1.77 5.61
C VAL A 87 2.56 -0.63 6.59
N SER A 88 1.65 0.32 6.79
CA SER A 88 1.84 1.39 7.79
C SER A 88 1.94 0.80 9.20
N THR A 89 2.95 1.23 9.96
CA THR A 89 3.15 0.75 11.33
C THR A 89 2.67 1.76 12.36
N PHE A 90 2.17 1.25 13.47
CA PHE A 90 1.70 2.03 14.62
C PHE A 90 2.28 1.45 15.90
N THR A 91 2.55 2.29 16.88
CA THR A 91 2.85 1.88 18.25
C THR A 91 1.60 2.10 19.09
N LEU A 92 1.17 1.06 19.81
CA LEU A 92 0.11 1.17 20.80
C LEU A 92 0.74 1.32 22.19
N SER A 93 0.63 2.51 22.76
CA SER A 93 1.13 2.84 24.09
C SER A 93 0.10 3.68 24.85
N ASP A 94 -0.16 3.35 26.12
CA ASP A 94 -1.10 4.04 27.00
C ASP A 94 -2.48 4.32 26.36
N GLY A 95 -2.96 3.34 25.58
CA GLY A 95 -4.26 3.44 24.92
C GLY A 95 -4.30 4.31 23.67
N ARG A 96 -3.15 4.76 23.15
CA ARG A 96 -3.05 5.62 21.97
C ARG A 96 -2.28 4.92 20.87
N LEU A 97 -2.77 5.08 19.64
CA LEU A 97 -2.09 4.64 18.43
C LEU A 97 -1.29 5.80 17.86
N GLU A 98 0.03 5.65 17.84
CA GLU A 98 0.94 6.61 17.23
C GLU A 98 1.46 6.03 15.92
N GLU A 99 1.30 6.77 14.83
CA GLU A 99 1.79 6.36 13.51
C GLU A 99 3.32 6.49 13.46
N ASN A 100 3.98 5.45 12.95
CA ASN A 100 5.42 5.44 12.74
C ASN A 100 5.74 5.34 11.24
N THR A 101 6.81 4.63 10.89
CA THR A 101 7.23 4.38 9.52
C THR A 101 6.42 3.26 8.86
N THR A 102 6.76 2.95 7.62
CA THR A 102 6.22 1.81 6.88
C THR A 102 7.09 0.57 7.09
N LEU A 103 6.47 -0.60 7.19
CA LEU A 103 7.12 -1.90 7.22
C LEU A 103 6.96 -2.59 5.87
N SER A 104 8.08 -3.02 5.27
CA SER A 104 8.07 -3.83 4.06
C SER A 104 8.09 -5.32 4.44
N ILE A 105 7.15 -6.10 3.89
CA ILE A 105 6.93 -7.51 4.21
C ILE A 105 6.77 -8.29 2.92
N ASP A 106 7.36 -9.47 2.81
CA ASP A 106 7.12 -10.35 1.67
C ASP A 106 5.62 -10.66 1.47
N SER A 107 5.13 -10.64 0.23
CA SER A 107 3.71 -10.90 -0.05
C SER A 107 3.27 -12.32 0.30
N GLY A 108 4.20 -13.28 0.37
CA GLY A 108 3.95 -14.64 0.83
C GLY A 108 3.79 -14.77 2.35
N PHE A 109 4.02 -13.71 3.12
CA PHE A 109 3.86 -13.74 4.58
C PHE A 109 2.39 -13.96 4.99
N PHE A 110 1.43 -13.51 4.19
CA PHE A 110 0.01 -13.70 4.44
C PHE A 110 -0.60 -14.71 3.47
N SER A 111 -1.37 -15.67 3.99
CA SER A 111 -2.13 -16.61 3.16
C SER A 111 -3.26 -15.95 2.36
N LYS A 112 -3.68 -14.74 2.78
CA LYS A 112 -4.62 -13.87 2.08
C LYS A 112 -4.02 -12.46 1.99
N PRO A 113 -4.08 -11.79 0.83
CA PRO A 113 -3.58 -10.43 0.70
C PRO A 113 -4.23 -9.48 1.72
N LEU A 114 -3.40 -8.66 2.35
CA LEU A 114 -3.81 -7.67 3.34
C LEU A 114 -4.22 -6.38 2.61
N ALA A 115 -5.51 -6.21 2.30
CA ALA A 115 -5.97 -5.16 1.40
C ALA A 115 -5.92 -3.77 2.04
N ARG A 116 -6.34 -3.65 3.30
CA ARG A 116 -6.30 -2.43 4.13
C ARG A 116 -5.60 -2.70 5.45
N GLY A 117 -4.38 -3.20 5.34
CA GLY A 117 -3.53 -3.59 6.45
C GLY A 117 -2.87 -2.46 7.22
N ILE A 118 -2.79 -2.62 8.53
CA ILE A 118 -1.82 -1.91 9.38
C ILE A 118 -1.06 -2.90 10.26
N ALA A 119 0.11 -2.50 10.74
CA ALA A 119 0.89 -3.28 11.68
C ALA A 119 0.99 -2.52 13.01
N VAL A 120 0.52 -3.11 14.11
CA VAL A 120 0.45 -2.47 15.43
C VAL A 120 1.40 -3.15 16.40
N ARG A 121 2.41 -2.41 16.85
CA ARG A 121 3.33 -2.85 17.89
C ARG A 121 2.68 -2.64 19.26
N ALA A 122 2.47 -3.73 19.98
CA ALA A 122 1.90 -3.74 21.32
C ALA A 122 2.49 -4.90 22.12
N GLU A 123 2.84 -4.67 23.39
CA GLU A 123 3.31 -5.72 24.32
C GLU A 123 4.47 -6.58 23.77
N GLY A 124 5.44 -5.95 23.08
CA GLY A 124 6.58 -6.66 22.49
C GLY A 124 6.25 -7.52 21.25
N LYS A 125 5.00 -7.47 20.78
CA LYS A 125 4.54 -8.18 19.58
C LYS A 125 4.14 -7.19 18.49
N LEU A 126 4.19 -7.64 17.25
CA LEU A 126 3.70 -6.91 16.09
C LEU A 126 2.44 -7.60 15.57
N HIS A 127 1.31 -6.90 15.64
CA HIS A 127 0.00 -7.42 15.24
C HIS A 127 -0.36 -6.87 13.86
N PHE A 128 -0.65 -7.74 12.91
CA PHE A 128 -1.15 -7.35 11.60
C PHE A 128 -2.67 -7.28 11.66
N VAL A 129 -3.22 -6.10 11.37
CA VAL A 129 -4.63 -5.79 11.50
C VAL A 129 -5.22 -5.46 10.14
N GLU A 130 -6.24 -6.20 9.73
CA GLU A 130 -7.07 -5.87 8.57
C GLU A 130 -8.16 -4.89 9.01
N LYS A 131 -8.08 -3.64 8.53
CA LYS A 131 -9.12 -2.64 8.77
C LYS A 131 -10.40 -3.03 8.05
N GLU A 132 -11.54 -2.57 8.57
CA GLU A 132 -12.86 -2.76 7.95
C GLU A 132 -13.26 -4.24 7.76
N ALA A 133 -12.62 -5.15 8.48
CA ALA A 133 -13.04 -6.54 8.54
C ALA A 133 -14.47 -6.64 9.09
N SER A 134 -15.28 -7.54 8.52
CA SER A 134 -16.61 -7.85 9.07
C SER A 134 -16.46 -8.40 10.49
N LEU A 135 -17.33 -7.93 11.40
CA LEU A 135 -17.31 -8.35 12.80
C LEU A 135 -17.55 -9.86 12.92
N THR A 136 -16.59 -10.55 13.52
CA THR A 136 -16.57 -11.99 13.79
C THR A 136 -15.82 -12.23 15.09
N ASP A 137 -15.91 -13.45 15.62
CA ASP A 137 -15.09 -13.85 16.76
C ASP A 137 -13.59 -13.77 16.46
N GLY A 138 -12.79 -13.54 17.49
CA GLY A 138 -11.33 -13.58 17.45
C GLY A 138 -10.68 -12.34 18.06
N LEU A 139 -9.43 -12.08 17.69
CA LEU A 139 -8.64 -10.97 18.22
C LEU A 139 -8.81 -9.70 17.37
N TRP A 140 -9.10 -8.58 18.03
CA TRP A 140 -9.43 -7.30 17.39
C TRP A 140 -8.65 -6.14 17.99
N LEU A 141 -8.32 -5.17 17.15
CA LEU A 141 -8.00 -3.83 17.58
C LEU A 141 -9.31 -3.06 17.77
N VAL A 142 -9.57 -2.61 18.99
CA VAL A 142 -10.78 -1.88 19.36
C VAL A 142 -10.45 -0.56 20.03
N GLU A 143 -11.41 0.35 20.01
CA GLU A 143 -11.36 1.62 20.71
C GLU A 143 -12.57 1.69 21.66
N ILE A 144 -12.29 1.78 22.96
CA ILE A 144 -13.28 1.80 24.04
C ILE A 144 -13.16 3.15 24.73
N GLU A 145 -14.19 4.00 24.62
CA GLU A 145 -14.19 5.35 25.20
C GLU A 145 -12.93 6.18 24.83
N GLY A 146 -12.49 6.08 23.56
CA GLY A 146 -11.29 6.78 23.05
C GLY A 146 -9.95 6.11 23.37
N THR A 147 -9.97 4.98 24.09
CA THR A 147 -8.76 4.21 24.43
C THR A 147 -8.64 3.00 23.51
N ALA A 148 -7.59 2.95 22.70
CA ALA A 148 -7.28 1.81 21.84
C ALA A 148 -6.71 0.64 22.65
N SER A 149 -7.14 -0.59 22.33
CA SER A 149 -6.55 -1.81 22.89
C SER A 149 -6.76 -3.02 21.97
N ILE A 150 -5.99 -4.07 22.17
CA ILE A 150 -6.17 -5.35 21.48
C ILE A 150 -6.98 -6.27 22.42
N ARG A 151 -8.12 -6.79 21.94
CA ARG A 151 -9.09 -7.55 22.73
C ARG A 151 -9.57 -8.78 21.98
N ASP A 152 -9.88 -9.83 22.73
CA ASP A 152 -10.60 -11.00 22.18
C ASP A 152 -12.10 -10.71 22.23
N LEU A 153 -12.77 -10.80 21.09
CA LEU A 153 -14.19 -10.57 20.94
C LEU A 153 -14.90 -11.87 20.62
N THR A 154 -16.01 -12.12 21.32
CA THR A 154 -16.96 -13.20 20.99
C THR A 154 -18.35 -12.62 20.79
N LEU A 155 -18.99 -12.92 19.67
CA LEU A 155 -20.35 -12.51 19.37
C LEU A 155 -21.35 -13.30 20.20
N LEU A 156 -22.24 -12.56 20.87
CA LEU A 156 -23.34 -13.11 21.65
C LEU A 156 -24.68 -12.77 20.98
N PRO A 157 -25.72 -13.61 21.16
CA PRO A 157 -27.06 -13.31 20.70
C PRO A 157 -27.56 -11.94 21.19
N GLY A 158 -28.39 -11.28 20.37
CA GLY A 158 -28.93 -9.97 20.71
C GLY A 158 -27.98 -8.80 20.45
N LYS A 159 -27.05 -8.93 19.49
CA LYS A 159 -26.07 -7.90 19.12
C LYS A 159 -25.16 -7.49 20.29
N LYS A 160 -24.73 -8.48 21.06
CA LYS A 160 -23.81 -8.30 22.18
C LYS A 160 -22.44 -8.86 21.86
N LEU A 161 -21.44 -8.37 22.59
CA LEU A 161 -20.07 -8.85 22.55
C LEU A 161 -19.64 -9.23 23.95
N HIS A 162 -18.96 -10.35 24.07
CA HIS A 162 -18.05 -10.62 25.17
C HIS A 162 -16.67 -10.09 24.81
N VAL A 163 -16.10 -9.25 25.68
CA VAL A 163 -14.82 -8.56 25.45
C VAL A 163 -13.81 -9.04 26.51
N ALA A 164 -12.78 -9.76 26.07
CA ALA A 164 -11.71 -10.31 26.92
C ALA A 164 -10.32 -9.78 26.53
N GLY A 165 -9.28 -10.17 27.27
CA GLY A 165 -7.89 -9.75 27.04
C GLY A 165 -7.42 -8.55 27.87
N GLY A 166 -8.30 -7.93 28.65
CA GLY A 166 -7.93 -6.99 29.71
C GLY A 166 -7.79 -7.69 31.07
N LYS A 167 -7.66 -6.89 32.15
CA LYS A 167 -7.63 -7.41 33.54
C LYS A 167 -8.92 -8.14 33.92
N VAL A 168 -10.06 -7.65 33.45
CA VAL A 168 -11.40 -8.20 33.71
C VAL A 168 -12.18 -8.19 32.39
N PRO A 169 -12.81 -9.31 32.00
CA PRO A 169 -13.69 -9.35 30.84
C PRO A 169 -15.04 -8.70 31.15
N PHE A 170 -15.74 -8.24 30.12
CA PHE A 170 -17.07 -7.65 30.25
C PHE A 170 -17.94 -7.95 29.03
N GLU A 171 -19.22 -7.62 29.10
CA GLU A 171 -20.15 -7.69 27.98
C GLU A 171 -20.72 -6.31 27.66
N CYS A 172 -20.89 -6.02 26.38
CA CYS A 172 -21.48 -4.76 25.91
C CYS A 172 -22.25 -4.99 24.59
N GLY A 173 -23.03 -4.00 24.16
CA GLY A 173 -23.55 -3.96 22.80
C GLY A 173 -22.45 -3.78 21.75
N ILE A 174 -22.70 -4.22 20.52
CA ILE A 174 -21.77 -4.01 19.39
C ILE A 174 -21.52 -2.52 19.10
N ASP A 175 -22.49 -1.65 19.43
CA ASP A 175 -22.44 -0.21 19.18
C ASP A 175 -21.76 0.57 20.33
N GLU A 176 -21.43 -0.10 21.44
CA GLU A 176 -20.79 0.52 22.61
C GLU A 176 -19.25 0.56 22.52
N ILE A 177 -18.67 -0.18 21.56
CA ILE A 177 -17.24 -0.16 21.28
C ILE A 177 -17.00 0.02 19.79
N LYS A 178 -15.92 0.69 19.43
CA LYS A 178 -15.53 0.86 18.03
C LYS A 178 -14.53 -0.21 17.64
N THR A 179 -14.86 -0.98 16.61
CA THR A 179 -13.94 -1.98 16.04
C THR A 179 -13.10 -1.33 14.94
N VAL A 180 -11.79 -1.31 15.13
CA VAL A 180 -10.86 -0.69 14.16
C VAL A 180 -10.47 -1.70 13.08
N GLY A 181 -10.23 -2.94 13.48
CA GLY A 181 -9.92 -4.02 12.56
C GLY A 181 -9.59 -5.33 13.27
N ARG A 182 -9.57 -6.42 12.49
CA ARG A 182 -9.32 -7.76 13.00
C ARG A 182 -7.84 -8.11 12.89
N VAL A 183 -7.27 -8.71 13.92
CA VAL A 183 -5.90 -9.23 13.87
C VAL A 183 -5.88 -10.49 13.00
N VAL A 184 -5.01 -10.50 11.99
CA VAL A 184 -4.85 -11.61 11.03
C VAL A 184 -3.51 -12.33 11.16
N GLY A 185 -2.56 -11.75 11.88
CA GLY A 185 -1.24 -12.34 12.12
C GLY A 185 -0.55 -11.65 13.28
N ILE A 186 0.36 -12.38 13.93
CA ILE A 186 1.16 -11.87 15.05
C ILE A 186 2.59 -12.33 14.84
N TYR A 187 3.52 -11.40 14.91
CA TYR A 187 4.95 -11.66 14.99
C TYR A 187 5.46 -11.32 16.39
N SER A 188 6.34 -12.16 16.92
CA SER A 188 7.02 -11.95 18.20
C SER A 188 8.47 -12.39 18.09
N GLU A 189 9.37 -11.58 18.61
CA GLU A 189 10.77 -11.95 18.78
C GLU A 189 10.89 -12.96 19.92
N VAL A 190 11.76 -13.97 19.75
CA VAL A 190 12.11 -14.92 20.80
C VAL A 190 13.52 -14.55 21.26
N ASN A 191 13.63 -14.01 22.47
CA ASN A 191 14.91 -13.78 23.14
C ASN A 191 15.36 -15.02 23.90
#